data_AF-A0A349XMT0-F1
#
_entry.id   AF-A0A349XMT0-F1
#
_cell.length_a   1.000
_cell.length_b   1.000
_cell.length_c   1.000
_cell.angle_alpha   90.00
_cell.angle_beta   90.00
_cell.angle_gamma   90.00
#
_symmetry.space_group_name_H-M   'P 1'
#
loop_
_entity.id
_entity.type
_entity.pdbx_description
1 polymer ?
#
loop_
_entity_poly.entity_id
_entity_poly.type
_entity_poly.pdbx_seq_one_letter_code
_entity_poly.pdbx_strand_id
1 'polypeptide(L)' 'MLPKREFSGALRDTVLVLPVNTVTIVFDPNNLGKWPLRCHHLYHTAIGMMSYLAYDNLS' A
#
# COMPACT_ATOMS: atom_id res chain seq x y z
N MET A 1 7.89 -14.98 11.91
CA MET A 1 8.37 -13.99 10.93
C MET A 1 8.68 -14.73 9.63
N LEU A 2 7.89 -14.53 8.58
CA LEU A 2 8.15 -15.15 7.27
C LEU A 2 9.43 -14.53 6.67
N PRO A 3 10.22 -15.27 5.88
CA PRO A 3 11.41 -14.73 5.24
C PRO A 3 11.04 -13.55 4.33
N LYS A 4 11.85 -12.47 4.38
CA LYS A 4 11.71 -11.30 3.52
C LYS A 4 11.80 -11.74 2.06
N ARG A 5 10.70 -11.64 1.34
CA ARG A 5 10.64 -11.95 -0.09
C ARG A 5 10.94 -10.69 -0.88
N GLU A 6 12.14 -10.57 -1.40
CA GLU A 6 12.51 -9.49 -2.33
C GLU A 6 11.79 -9.71 -3.67
N PHE A 7 11.01 -8.72 -4.12
CA PHE A 7 10.42 -8.72 -5.45
C PHE A 7 11.29 -7.87 -6.38
N SER A 8 11.69 -8.41 -7.53
CA SER A 8 12.33 -7.66 -8.62
C SER A 8 11.29 -6.80 -9.36
N GLY A 9 10.67 -5.86 -8.66
CA GLY A 9 9.64 -4.95 -9.17
C GLY A 9 10.09 -3.48 -9.16
N ALA A 10 9.30 -2.61 -9.78
CA ALA A 10 9.57 -1.17 -9.76
C ALA A 10 9.29 -0.57 -8.37
N LEU A 11 10.21 0.24 -7.85
CA LEU A 11 10.00 1.01 -6.62
C LEU A 11 9.14 2.24 -6.92
N ARG A 12 7.91 2.29 -6.38
CA ARG A 12 6.92 3.35 -6.61
C ARG A 12 6.03 3.52 -5.39
N ASP A 13 5.39 4.68 -5.26
CA ASP A 13 4.33 4.95 -4.27
C ASP A 13 2.91 4.70 -4.81
N THR A 14 2.77 4.63 -6.15
CA THR A 14 1.51 4.52 -6.86
C THR A 14 1.64 3.48 -7.97
N VAL A 15 0.64 2.61 -8.08
CA VAL A 15 0.54 1.60 -9.14
C VAL A 15 -0.82 1.68 -9.84
N LEU A 16 -0.81 1.49 -11.16
CA LEU A 16 -2.03 1.31 -11.92
C LEU A 16 -2.51 -0.14 -11.75
N VAL A 17 -3.68 -0.31 -11.12
CA VAL A 17 -4.37 -1.60 -11.05
C VAL A 17 -5.42 -1.61 -12.15
N LEU A 18 -5.31 -2.55 -13.10
CA LEU A 18 -6.30 -2.72 -14.16
C LEU A 18 -7.61 -3.31 -13.59
N PRO A 19 -8.76 -3.10 -14.26
CA PRO A 19 -10.03 -3.68 -13.82
C PRO A 19 -9.93 -5.20 -13.58
N VAL A 20 -10.50 -5.68 -12.48
CA VAL A 20 -10.54 -7.12 -12.11
C VAL A 20 -9.15 -7.75 -11.95
N ASN A 21 -8.10 -6.95 -11.77
CA ASN A 21 -6.75 -7.44 -11.50
C ASN A 21 -6.33 -7.16 -10.06
N THR A 22 -5.31 -7.90 -9.61
CA THR A 22 -4.66 -7.71 -8.31
C THR A 22 -3.18 -7.43 -8.53
N VAL A 23 -2.61 -6.56 -7.71
CA VAL A 23 -1.17 -6.29 -7.66
C VAL A 23 -0.64 -6.72 -6.30
N THR A 24 0.48 -7.44 -6.29
CA THR A 24 1.24 -7.74 -5.08
C THR A 24 2.35 -6.72 -4.90
N ILE A 25 2.44 -6.13 -3.71
CA ILE A 25 3.50 -5.19 -3.33
C ILE A 25 4.29 -5.73 -2.14
N VAL A 26 5.54 -5.28 -2.01
CA VAL A 26 6.30 -5.36 -0.76
C VAL A 26 6.45 -3.97 -0.20
N PHE A 27 6.25 -3.89 1.11
CA PHE A 27 6.38 -2.68 1.90
C PHE A 27 7.26 -3.01 3.11
N ASP A 28 8.35 -2.26 3.28
CA ASP A 28 9.32 -2.41 4.37
C ASP A 28 9.22 -1.17 5.27
N PRO A 29 8.34 -1.16 6.28
CA PRO A 29 8.11 0.01 7.11
C PRO A 29 9.25 0.22 8.09
N ASN A 30 10.01 1.30 7.89
CA ASN A 30 11.01 1.77 8.85
C ASN A 30 10.59 3.06 9.58
N ASN A 31 9.32 3.46 9.45
CA ASN A 31 8.79 4.68 10.03
C ASN A 31 7.37 4.46 10.58
N LEU A 32 7.22 4.75 11.88
CA LEU A 32 5.98 4.58 12.64
C LEU A 32 4.91 5.55 12.15
N GLY A 33 3.68 5.08 12.06
CA GLY A 33 2.54 5.92 11.73
C GLY A 33 1.37 5.17 11.10
N LYS A 34 0.37 5.95 10.71
CA LYS A 34 -0.79 5.49 9.93
C LYS A 34 -0.62 5.94 8.49
N TRP A 35 -0.31 5.00 7.61
CA TRP A 35 -0.01 5.22 6.21
C TRP A 35 -1.30 5.11 5.38
N PRO A 36 -1.75 6.18 4.70
CA PRO A 36 -2.95 6.12 3.88
C PRO A 36 -2.71 5.30 2.61
N LEU A 37 -3.52 4.27 2.40
CA LEU A 37 -3.64 3.54 1.14
C LEU A 37 -4.91 4.01 0.45
N ARG A 38 -4.76 4.74 -0.65
CA ARG A 38 -5.88 5.34 -1.37
C ARG A 38 -5.65 5.20 -2.86
N CYS A 39 -6.71 5.17 -3.64
CA CYS A 39 -6.53 5.44 -5.05
C CYS A 39 -6.30 6.94 -5.28
N HIS A 40 -5.54 7.24 -6.33
CA HIS A 40 -5.10 8.60 -6.64
C HIS A 40 -6.15 9.41 -7.40
N HIS A 41 -7.34 8.84 -7.63
CA HIS A 41 -8.47 9.56 -8.19
C HIS A 41 -9.26 10.21 -7.04
N LEU A 42 -9.26 11.55 -7.00
CA LEU A 42 -9.82 12.31 -5.88
C LEU A 42 -11.26 11.92 -5.55
N TYR A 43 -12.10 11.78 -6.59
CA TYR A 43 -13.49 11.36 -6.43
C TYR A 43 -13.60 10.00 -5.72
N HIS A 44 -12.81 9.00 -6.13
CA HIS A 44 -12.83 7.67 -5.51
C HIS A 44 -12.37 7.72 -4.05
N THR A 45 -11.34 8.52 -3.73
CA THR A 45 -10.96 8.70 -2.32
C THR A 45 -12.09 9.35 -1.52
N ALA A 46 -12.67 10.43 -2.05
CA ALA A 46 -13.69 11.22 -1.34
C ALA A 46 -14.94 10.39 -1.01
N ILE A 47 -15.26 9.39 -1.83
CA ILE A 47 -16.39 8.48 -1.61
C ILE A 47 -16.01 7.19 -0.85
N GLY A 48 -14.77 7.06 -0.36
CA GLY A 48 -14.38 6.00 0.57
C GLY A 48 -13.40 4.94 0.07
N MET A 49 -12.82 5.07 -1.13
CA MET A 49 -11.75 4.17 -1.60
C MET A 49 -10.38 4.56 -1.01
N MET A 50 -10.34 4.56 0.32
CA MET A 50 -9.18 4.80 1.18
C MET A 50 -9.22 3.83 2.36
N SER A 51 -8.05 3.34 2.74
CA SER A 51 -7.81 2.61 3.98
C SER A 51 -6.48 3.09 4.58
N TYR A 52 -6.13 2.58 5.75
CA TYR A 52 -4.88 2.89 6.44
C TYR A 52 -4.13 1.63 6.80
N LEU A 53 -2.81 1.66 6.61
CA LEU A 53 -1.88 0.70 7.19
C LEU A 53 -1.26 1.35 8.42
N ALA A 54 -1.60 0.82 9.60
CA ALA A 54 -0.95 1.24 10.84
C ALA A 54 0.31 0.41 11.05
N TYR A 55 1.44 1.10 11.28
CA TYR A 55 2.68 0.50 11.73
C TYR A 55 3.11 1.23 12.99
N ASP A 56 3.07 0.54 14.11
CA ASP A 56 3.43 1.06 15.41
C ASP A 56 4.27 0.03 16.18
N ASN A 57 4.64 0.36 17.41
CA ASN A 57 5.47 -0.53 18.23
C ASN A 57 4.69 -1.74 18.80
N LEU A 58 3.40 -1.87 18.47
CA LEU A 58 2.50 -2.93 18.94
C LEU A 58 2.06 -3.87 17.80
N SER A 59 2.23 -3.46 16.53
CA SER A 59 1.91 -4.22 15.31
C SER A 59 2.98 -5.21 14.87
#